data_AF-W6K480-F1
#
_entry.id   AF-W6K480-F1
#
_cell.length_a   1.000
_cell.length_b   1.000
_cell.length_c   1.000
_cell.angle_alpha   90.00
_cell.angle_beta   90.00
_cell.angle_gamma   90.00
#
_symmetry.space_group_name_H-M   'P 1'
#
loop_
_entity.id
_entity.type
_entity.pdbx_description
1 polymer ?
#
loop_
_entity_poly.entity_id
_entity_poly.type
_entity_poly.pdbx_seq_one_letter_code
_entity_poly.pdbx_strand_id
1 'polypeptide(L)' 'MHYTQYDTRVAAYAVLVDADDRILLTWWNGEGRAEGLWSMPGGGVEFDESVEEAVARDDIVDIAYAALTSGG' A
#
# COMPACT_ATOMS: atom_id res chain seq x y z
N MET A 1 -5.57 20.27 2.65
CA MET A 1 -6.19 20.58 1.34
C MET A 1 -6.91 19.30 0.91
N HIS A 2 -8.21 19.34 0.59
CA HIS A 2 -8.99 18.12 0.31
C HIS A 2 -8.94 17.83 -1.20
N TYR A 3 -8.13 16.85 -1.60
CA TYR A 3 -7.73 16.61 -3.01
C TYR A 3 -8.70 15.77 -3.83
N THR A 4 -9.99 15.73 -3.48
CA THR A 4 -10.99 14.96 -4.25
C THR A 4 -11.35 15.57 -5.60
N GLN A 5 -10.57 16.54 -6.12
CA GLN A 5 -10.87 17.30 -7.34
C GLN A 5 -10.10 16.82 -8.59
N TYR A 6 -9.24 15.79 -8.47
CA TYR A 6 -8.54 15.22 -9.63
C TYR A 6 -9.15 13.85 -10.00
N ASP A 7 -9.44 13.66 -11.29
CA ASP A 7 -9.99 12.41 -11.86
C ASP A 7 -8.98 11.26 -11.80
N THR A 8 -7.70 11.57 -11.64
CA THR A 8 -6.60 10.60 -11.51
C THR A 8 -5.64 11.03 -10.41
N ARG A 9 -5.25 10.08 -9.56
CA ARG A 9 -4.21 10.26 -8.53
C ARG A 9 -3.04 9.33 -8.81
N VAL A 10 -1.83 9.77 -8.53
CA VAL A 10 -0.66 8.89 -8.53
C VAL A 10 -0.74 7.98 -7.30
N ALA A 11 -0.42 6.71 -7.47
CA ALA A 11 -0.36 5.75 -6.39
C ALA A 11 0.95 4.97 -6.47
N ALA A 12 1.48 4.63 -5.29
CA ALA A 12 2.68 3.83 -5.14
C ALA A 12 2.33 2.56 -4.38
N TYR A 13 2.83 1.42 -4.87
CA TYR A 13 2.57 0.10 -4.32
C TYR A 13 3.86 -0.69 -4.21
N ALA A 14 4.04 -1.39 -3.10
CA ALA A 14 5.21 -2.21 -2.84
C ALA A 14 4.94 -3.67 -3.16
N VAL A 15 5.84 -4.30 -3.92
CA VAL A 15 5.88 -5.75 -4.10
C VAL A 15 6.86 -6.32 -3.08
N LEU A 16 6.33 -6.97 -2.06
CA LEU A 16 7.11 -7.60 -1.01
C LEU A 16 7.08 -9.11 -1.20
N VAL A 17 8.26 -9.72 -1.34
CA VAL A 17 8.44 -11.14 -1.58
C VAL A 17 9.21 -11.75 -0.40
N ASP A 18 8.71 -12.85 0.15
CA ASP A 18 9.40 -13.60 1.20
C ASP A 18 10.42 -14.61 0.62
N ALA A 19 11.11 -15.35 1.49
CA ALA A 19 12.11 -16.35 1.07
C ALA A 19 11.51 -17.57 0.35
N ASP A 20 10.18 -17.75 0.43
CA ASP A 20 9.42 -18.82 -0.22
C ASP A 20 8.76 -18.35 -1.53
N ASP A 21 9.19 -17.20 -2.08
CA ASP A 21 8.63 -16.56 -3.29
C ASP A 21 7.14 -16.18 -3.18
N ARG A 22 6.62 -15.97 -1.97
CA ARG A 22 5.22 -15.52 -1.75
C ARG A 22 5.14 -14.00 -1.72
N ILE A 23 4.02 -13.46 -2.22
CA ILE A 23 3.78 -12.01 -2.26
C ILE A 23 2.84 -11.61 -1.13
N LEU A 24 3.19 -10.53 -0.40
CA LEU A 24 2.30 -9.94 0.60
C LEU A 24 1.13 -9.22 -0.08
N LEU A 25 -0.08 -9.59 0.33
CA LEU A 25 -1.33 -8.93 -0.07
C LEU A 25 -2.00 -8.29 1.15
N THR A 26 -2.58 -7.11 0.96
CA THR A 26 -3.44 -6.44 1.94
C THR A 26 -4.90 -6.53 1.51
N TRP A 27 -5.79 -6.69 2.49
CA TRP A 27 -7.23 -6.69 2.22
C TRP A 27 -7.77 -5.26 2.30
N TRP A 28 -8.20 -4.72 1.16
CA TRP A 28 -8.93 -3.47 1.12
C TRP A 28 -10.42 -3.75 1.22
N ASN A 29 -11.09 -3.23 2.24
CA ASN A 29 -12.51 -3.50 2.51
C ASN A 29 -13.48 -2.67 1.64
N GLY A 30 -12.97 -1.93 0.65
CA GLY A 30 -13.78 -1.21 -0.32
C GLY A 30 -14.35 0.12 0.17
N GLU A 31 -14.24 0.48 1.45
CA GLU A 31 -14.83 1.69 2.10
C GLU A 31 -16.26 2.04 1.61
N GLY A 32 -17.06 1.05 1.22
CA GLY A 32 -18.41 1.24 0.67
C GLY A 32 -18.47 1.79 -0.77
N ARG A 33 -17.35 1.95 -1.45
CA ARG A 33 -17.25 2.40 -2.86
C ARG A 33 -17.06 1.26 -3.85
N ALA A 34 -16.56 0.11 -3.38
CA ALA A 34 -16.42 -1.11 -4.16
C ALA A 34 -16.53 -2.34 -3.25
N GLU A 35 -16.62 -3.53 -3.85
CA GLU A 35 -16.43 -4.78 -3.14
C GLU A 35 -14.99 -4.85 -2.60
N GLY A 36 -14.79 -5.58 -1.50
CA GLY A 36 -13.46 -5.75 -0.94
C GLY A 36 -12.54 -6.51 -1.91
N LEU A 37 -11.29 -6.08 -2.00
CA LEU A 37 -10.31 -6.61 -2.95
C LEU A 37 -8.97 -6.82 -2.25
N TRP A 38 -8.25 -7.84 -2.69
CA TRP A 38 -6.83 -7.98 -2.38
C TRP A 38 -6.03 -6.99 -3.23
N SER A 39 -5.08 -6.31 -2.60
CA SER A 39 -4.17 -5.38 -3.26
C SER A 39 -2.75 -5.52 -2.72
N MET A 40 -1.80 -4.88 -3.39
CA MET A 40 -0.47 -4.68 -2.82
C MET A 40 -0.56 -3.66 -1.67
N PRO A 41 0.32 -3.74 -0.65
CA PRO A 41 0.49 -2.65 0.30
C PRO A 41 0.92 -1.39 -0.45
N GLY A 42 0.25 -0.27 -0.17
CA GLY A 42 0.44 0.96 -0.92
C GLY A 42 -0.73 1.91 -0.83
N GLY A 43 -0.58 3.08 -1.46
CA GLY A 43 -1.54 4.16 -1.33
C GLY A 43 -1.31 5.28 -2.34
N GLY A 44 -2.10 6.36 -2.19
CA GLY A 44 -1.91 7.57 -2.98
C GLY A 44 -0.62 8.28 -2.59
N VAL A 45 0.11 8.78 -3.58
CA VAL A 45 1.28 9.65 -3.39
C VAL A 45 0.79 11.06 -3.08
N GLU A 46 1.37 11.69 -2.06
CA GLU A 46 0.98 13.06 -1.70
C GLU A 46 1.70 14.11 -2.55
N PHE A 47 1.19 15.34 -2.52
CA PHE A 47 1.80 16.44 -3.24
C PHE A 47 3.17 16.76 -2.64
N ASP A 48 4.19 16.88 -3.51
CA ASP A 48 5.61 17.10 -3.14
C ASP A 48 6.33 15.88 -2.53
N GLU A 49 5.71 14.70 -2.60
CA GLU A 49 6.31 13.42 -2.19
C GLU A 49 6.79 12.62 -3.41
N SER A 50 7.95 11.99 -3.30
CA SER A 50 8.44 11.01 -4.29
C SER A 50 7.74 9.66 -4.15
N VAL A 51 7.84 8.82 -5.18
CA VAL A 51 7.27 7.46 -5.15
C VAL A 51 7.96 6.63 -4.05
N GLU A 52 9.27 6.82 -3.89
CA GLU A 52 10.09 6.16 -2.88
C GLU A 52 9.66 6.56 -1.45
N GLU A 53 9.42 7.85 -1.22
CA GLU A 53 8.90 8.33 0.07
C GLU A 53 7.50 7.79 0.36
N ALA A 54 6.62 7.76 -0.65
CA ALA A 54 5.28 7.20 -0.51
C ALA A 54 5.28 5.71 -0.16
N VAL A 55 6.23 4.93 -0.70
CA VAL A 55 6.41 3.50 -0.35
C VAL A 55 7.07 3.32 1.02
N ALA A 56 7.95 4.26 1.42
CA ALA A 56 8.68 4.18 2.69
C ALA A 56 7.90 4.69 3.90
N ARG A 57 6.62 5.05 3.73
CA ARG A 57 5.78 5.51 4.84
C ARG A 57 5.65 4.45 5.92
N ASP A 58 5.55 4.95 7.15
CA ASP A 58 5.48 4.14 8.37
C ASP A 58 4.40 3.04 8.28
N ASP A 59 3.26 3.29 7.65
CA ASP A 59 2.19 2.30 7.47
C ASP A 59 2.60 1.12 6.56
N ILE A 60 3.27 1.37 5.43
CA ILE A 60 3.79 0.31 4.56
C ILE A 60 4.96 -0.41 5.23
N VAL A 61 5.84 0.34 5.92
CA VAL A 61 6.98 -0.22 6.65
C VAL A 61 6.52 -1.12 7.79
N ASP A 62 5.51 -0.70 8.56
CA ASP A 62 4.92 -1.47 9.66
C ASP A 62 4.25 -2.76 9.13
N ILE A 63 3.52 -2.66 8.02
CA ILE A 63 2.91 -3.84 7.35
C ILE A 63 4.00 -4.82 6.89
N ALA A 64 5.07 -4.32 6.27
CA ALA A 64 6.19 -5.15 5.83
C ALA A 64 6.88 -5.85 7.00
N TYR A 65 7.13 -5.12 8.08
CA TYR A 65 7.75 -5.65 9.29
C TYR A 65 6.88 -6.72 9.95
N ALA A 66 5.56 -6.48 10.07
CA ALA A 66 4.61 -7.46 10.59
C ALA A 66 4.58 -8.74 9.74
N ALA A 67 4.60 -8.62 8.41
CA ALA A 67 4.62 -9.77 7.51
C ALA A 67 5.88 -10.63 7.72
N LEU A 68 7.06 -10.01 7.75
CA LEU A 68 8.35 -10.71 7.94
C LEU A 68 8.48 -11.39 9.32
N THR A 69 7.80 -10.86 10.35
CA THR A 69 7.85 -11.42 11.71
C THR A 69 6.75 -12.43 12.00
N SER A 70 5.71 -12.48 11.17
CA SER A 70 4.58 -13.42 11.32
C SER A 70 4.84 -14.81 10.72
N GLY A 71 5.84 -14.96 9.85
CA GLY A 71 6.20 -16.22 9.17
C GLY A 71 7.09 -17.16 10.00
N GLY A 72 6.75 -17.38 11.28
CA GLY A 72 7.38 -18.37 12.15
C GLY A 72 6.76 -19.76 12.05
#